data_AF-A0A7X8ACU2-F1
#
_entry.id   AF-A0A7X8ACU2-F1
#
_cell.length_a   1.000
_cell.length_b   1.000
_cell.length_c   1.000
_cell.angle_alpha   90.00
_cell.angle_beta   90.00
_cell.angle_gamma   90.00
#
_symmetry.space_group_name_H-M   'P 1'
#
loop_
_entity.id
_entity.type
_entity.pdbx_description
1 polymer ?
#
loop_
_entity_poly.entity_id
_entity_poly.type
_entity_poly.pdbx_seq_one_letter_code
_entity_poly.pdbx_strand_id
1 'polypeptide(L)'
;MKVTRYSLYQLCVILVLFFISSCSNHVYISVIRNTPIPFVPKALIKDSLSVLTERSAEVLKTPYLDKRLLGERKDLPGWEGYPVKLYEYYTPKDIYAEVRKKGLVYLLNPSPHQLAMWVMTTCWYVKHNLDYKYTQKILEWIKNQSNAQFPIAGMIYKEDIIKKELYIPYIFKNGVTVLVADSTKKPPIRSCCNDELLHYYLALTDDQLKPYTGSYACICNTTREQYREFGGMPEVGYSDGPETRKFVWSHVVGNLYKKAYKSKYNELMIAWARVEL
;
A
#
# COMPACT_ATOMS: atom_id res chain seq x y z
N MET A 1 -39.99 37.18 2.75
CA MET A 1 -38.69 37.09 2.05
C MET A 1 -37.80 38.26 2.49
N LYS A 2 -36.80 38.02 3.35
CA LYS A 2 -35.74 39.00 3.63
C LYS A 2 -34.51 38.56 2.84
N VAL A 3 -34.19 39.31 1.78
CA VAL A 3 -32.95 39.13 1.02
C VAL A 3 -31.86 39.90 1.75
N THR A 4 -30.94 39.18 2.39
CA THR A 4 -29.78 39.78 3.05
C THR A 4 -28.83 40.27 1.97
N ARG A 5 -28.74 41.59 1.78
CA ARG A 5 -27.74 42.22 0.90
C ARG A 5 -26.40 42.25 1.63
N TYR A 6 -25.47 41.38 1.24
CA TYR A 6 -24.08 41.48 1.65
C TYR A 6 -23.43 42.70 0.98
N SER A 7 -22.73 43.52 1.76
CA SER A 7 -21.95 44.66 1.25
C SER A 7 -20.82 44.15 0.35
N LEU A 8 -20.48 44.89 -0.71
CA LEU A 8 -19.35 44.59 -1.62
C LEU A 8 -18.04 44.33 -0.87
N TYR A 9 -17.86 44.96 0.30
CA TYR A 9 -16.74 44.78 1.20
C TYR A 9 -16.70 43.38 1.85
N GLN A 10 -17.86 42.84 2.23
CA GLN A 10 -17.94 41.48 2.82
C GLN A 10 -17.68 40.39 1.77
N LEU A 11 -18.08 40.61 0.52
CA LEU A 11 -17.74 39.72 -0.60
C LEU A 11 -16.24 39.74 -0.91
N CYS A 12 -15.58 40.90 -0.85
CA CYS A 12 -14.13 41.01 -1.04
C CYS A 12 -13.33 40.32 0.08
N VAL A 13 -13.75 40.44 1.34
CA VAL A 13 -13.05 39.79 2.46
C VAL A 13 -13.18 38.26 2.40
N ILE A 14 -14.33 37.73 1.98
CA ILE A 14 -14.53 36.28 1.80
C ILE A 14 -13.67 35.76 0.63
N LEU A 15 -13.60 36.48 -0.49
CA LEU A 15 -12.75 36.14 -1.63
C LEU A 15 -11.25 36.17 -1.27
N VAL A 16 -10.81 37.17 -0.51
CA VAL A 16 -9.41 37.28 -0.05
C VAL A 16 -9.06 36.16 0.94
N LEU A 17 -9.97 35.78 1.85
CA LEU A 17 -9.76 34.64 2.76
C LEU A 17 -9.73 33.29 2.02
N PHE A 18 -10.55 33.11 0.98
CA PHE A 18 -10.49 31.93 0.12
C PHE A 18 -9.19 31.85 -0.69
N PHE A 19 -8.70 32.98 -1.21
CA PHE A 19 -7.43 33.04 -1.93
C PHE A 19 -6.22 32.80 -1.01
N ILE A 20 -6.22 33.35 0.21
CA ILE A 20 -5.14 33.11 1.18
C ILE A 20 -5.12 31.65 1.65
N SER A 21 -6.29 31.01 1.83
CA SER A 21 -6.37 29.57 2.17
C SER A 21 -5.87 28.67 1.03
N SER A 22 -6.22 28.99 -0.23
CA SER A 22 -5.79 28.24 -1.40
C SER A 22 -4.29 28.41 -1.71
N CYS A 23 -3.78 29.64 -1.60
CA CYS A 23 -2.35 29.92 -1.79
C CYS A 23 -1.47 29.35 -0.66
N SER A 24 -1.93 29.37 0.60
CA SER A 24 -1.17 28.80 1.71
C SER A 24 -1.01 27.30 1.57
N ASN A 25 -2.06 26.57 1.17
CA ASN A 25 -1.96 25.13 0.92
C ASN A 25 -1.04 24.81 -0.27
N HIS A 26 -1.11 25.57 -1.36
CA HIS A 26 -0.23 25.35 -2.50
C HIS A 26 1.25 25.62 -2.20
N VAL A 27 1.55 26.68 -1.45
CA VAL A 27 2.92 27.01 -1.03
C VAL A 27 3.45 25.95 -0.05
N TYR A 28 2.66 25.55 0.95
CA TYR A 28 3.06 24.53 1.93
C TYR A 28 3.32 23.16 1.28
N ILE A 29 2.45 22.73 0.34
CA ILE A 29 2.61 21.47 -0.41
C ILE A 29 3.85 21.53 -1.33
N SER A 30 4.14 22.68 -1.94
CA SER A 30 5.32 22.86 -2.80
C SER A 30 6.65 22.84 -2.02
N VAL A 31 6.66 23.40 -0.81
CA VAL A 31 7.83 23.39 0.09
C VAL A 31 8.12 21.97 0.57
N ILE A 32 7.10 21.18 0.93
CA ILE A 32 7.26 19.79 1.41
C ILE A 32 7.91 18.87 0.36
N ARG A 33 7.65 19.08 -0.94
CA ARG A 33 8.23 18.23 -2.01
C ARG A 33 9.68 18.55 -2.34
N ASN A 34 10.10 19.79 -2.11
CA ASN A 34 11.43 20.26 -2.43
C ASN A 34 12.37 20.20 -1.22
N THR A 35 11.88 19.82 -0.04
CA THR A 35 12.76 19.46 1.07
C THR A 35 13.46 18.15 0.71
N PRO A 36 14.79 18.13 0.59
CA PRO A 36 15.51 16.87 0.47
C PRO A 36 15.13 16.01 1.66
N ILE A 37 14.81 14.74 1.43
CA ILE A 37 14.63 13.79 2.54
C ILE A 37 15.92 13.87 3.38
N PRO A 38 15.83 14.28 4.67
CA PRO A 38 17.02 14.56 5.44
C PRO A 38 17.85 13.29 5.54
N PHE A 39 19.14 13.44 5.32
CA PHE A 39 20.07 12.33 5.43
C PHE A 39 20.10 11.84 6.89
N VAL A 40 19.87 10.54 7.09
CA VAL A 40 20.05 9.92 8.42
C VAL A 40 21.55 9.96 8.73
N PRO A 41 21.99 10.58 9.84
CA PRO A 41 23.41 10.66 10.19
C PRO A 41 24.11 9.29 10.14
N LYS A 42 25.31 9.23 9.56
CA LYS A 42 26.05 7.96 9.38
C LYS A 42 26.27 7.19 10.69
N ALA A 43 26.50 7.91 11.79
CA ALA A 43 26.64 7.32 13.12
C ALA A 43 25.37 6.57 13.55
N LEU A 44 24.20 7.22 13.43
CA LEU A 44 22.92 6.60 13.74
C LEU A 44 22.61 5.38 12.87
N ILE A 45 23.00 5.41 11.59
CA ILE A 45 22.90 4.24 10.71
C ILE A 45 23.77 3.10 11.26
N LYS A 46 25.04 3.37 11.55
CA LYS A 46 25.98 2.35 12.06
C LYS A 46 25.46 1.69 13.33
N ASP A 47 24.89 2.47 14.23
CA ASP A 47 24.50 1.99 15.56
C ASP A 47 23.13 1.28 15.57
N SER A 48 22.21 1.66 14.68
CA SER A 48 20.82 1.18 14.70
C SER A 48 20.47 0.16 13.61
N LEU A 49 21.20 0.12 12.50
CA LEU A 49 20.79 -0.63 11.31
C LEU A 49 20.80 -2.15 11.51
N SER A 50 21.78 -2.70 12.23
CA SER A 50 21.85 -4.14 12.51
C SER A 50 20.63 -4.60 13.30
N VAL A 51 20.35 -3.94 14.42
CA VAL A 51 19.21 -4.22 15.31
C VAL A 51 17.88 -4.08 14.56
N LEU A 52 17.72 -3.04 13.73
CA LEU A 52 16.51 -2.87 12.94
C LEU A 52 16.38 -3.88 11.80
N THR A 53 17.49 -4.36 11.25
CA THR A 53 17.51 -5.44 10.25
C THR A 53 17.03 -6.74 10.86
N GLU A 54 17.48 -7.08 12.08
CA GLU A 54 17.01 -8.26 12.80
C GLU A 54 15.51 -8.18 13.11
N ARG A 55 15.05 -7.05 13.65
CA ARG A 55 13.61 -6.83 13.92
C ARG A 55 12.77 -6.86 12.64
N SER A 56 13.29 -6.32 11.53
CA SER A 56 12.64 -6.40 10.22
C SER A 56 12.59 -7.83 9.69
N ALA A 57 13.61 -8.64 9.97
CA ALA A 57 13.60 -10.06 9.65
C ALA A 57 12.49 -10.80 10.42
N GLU A 58 12.25 -10.47 11.69
CA GLU A 58 11.14 -11.04 12.46
C GLU A 58 9.77 -10.71 11.87
N VAL A 59 9.58 -9.48 11.36
CA VAL A 59 8.35 -9.13 10.62
C VAL A 59 8.18 -10.02 9.38
N LEU A 60 9.28 -10.27 8.66
CA LEU A 60 9.30 -11.07 7.43
C LEU A 60 9.31 -12.59 7.66
N LYS A 61 9.59 -13.08 8.89
CA LYS A 61 9.67 -14.51 9.26
C LYS A 61 8.33 -15.20 9.45
N THR A 62 7.24 -14.45 9.49
CA THR A 62 5.87 -15.00 9.59
C THR A 62 5.06 -14.83 8.30
N PRO A 63 5.62 -15.17 7.12
CA PRO A 63 4.95 -14.88 5.88
C PRO A 63 3.88 -15.94 5.61
N TYR A 64 2.67 -15.47 5.33
CA TYR A 64 1.54 -16.35 5.05
C TYR A 64 1.41 -16.70 3.57
N LEU A 65 2.06 -15.96 2.65
CA LEU A 65 1.92 -16.13 1.20
C LEU A 65 3.14 -16.73 0.50
N ASP A 66 4.36 -16.54 1.01
CA ASP A 66 5.60 -16.98 0.34
C ASP A 66 5.96 -18.45 0.64
N LYS A 67 4.96 -19.35 0.61
CA LYS A 67 5.13 -20.75 1.04
C LYS A 67 5.96 -21.56 0.05
N ARG A 68 5.38 -21.92 -1.10
CA ARG A 68 6.07 -22.71 -2.13
C ARG A 68 6.43 -21.81 -3.30
N LEU A 69 7.73 -21.53 -3.46
CA LEU A 69 8.24 -20.81 -4.62
C LEU A 69 8.09 -21.66 -5.88
N LEU A 70 7.40 -21.13 -6.89
CA LEU A 70 7.25 -21.75 -8.19
C LEU A 70 8.26 -21.22 -9.22
N GLY A 71 8.74 -19.98 -9.04
CA GLY A 71 9.76 -19.40 -9.90
C GLY A 71 9.98 -17.91 -9.66
N GLU A 72 11.06 -17.37 -10.24
CA GLU A 72 11.36 -15.94 -10.29
C GLU A 72 11.33 -15.47 -11.74
N ARG A 73 10.79 -14.27 -11.98
CA ARG A 73 10.71 -13.62 -13.29
C ARG A 73 11.19 -12.17 -13.19
N LYS A 74 11.85 -11.71 -14.24
CA LYS A 74 12.33 -10.32 -14.40
C LYS A 74 11.73 -9.61 -15.61
N ASP A 75 10.82 -10.28 -16.29
CA ASP A 75 10.18 -9.89 -17.55
C ASP A 75 8.65 -9.76 -17.39
N LEU A 76 8.15 -9.71 -16.15
CA LEU A 76 6.72 -9.53 -15.89
C LEU A 76 6.28 -8.14 -16.38
N PRO A 77 5.23 -8.03 -17.23
CA PRO A 77 4.78 -6.75 -17.77
C PRO A 77 4.53 -5.68 -16.70
N GLY A 78 5.14 -4.52 -16.85
CA GLY A 78 5.06 -3.38 -15.93
C GLY A 78 5.98 -3.46 -14.70
N TRP A 79 6.70 -4.58 -14.55
CA TRP A 79 7.64 -4.90 -13.46
C TRP A 79 8.99 -5.41 -14.00
N GLU A 80 9.35 -5.01 -15.22
CA GLU A 80 10.59 -5.42 -15.88
C GLU A 80 11.82 -5.00 -15.07
N GLY A 81 12.78 -5.93 -14.95
CA GLY A 81 14.00 -5.78 -14.18
C GLY A 81 13.86 -5.95 -12.67
N TYR A 82 12.64 -6.17 -12.14
CA TYR A 82 12.44 -6.50 -10.72
C TYR A 82 12.39 -8.02 -10.52
N PRO A 83 13.00 -8.58 -9.45
CA PRO A 83 13.02 -10.02 -9.18
C PRO A 83 11.70 -10.49 -8.56
N VAL A 84 10.65 -10.53 -9.38
CA VAL A 84 9.30 -10.90 -8.93
C VAL A 84 9.20 -12.42 -8.81
N LYS A 85 8.66 -12.90 -7.69
CA LYS A 85 8.58 -14.33 -7.37
C LYS A 85 7.14 -14.81 -7.36
N LEU A 86 6.87 -15.92 -8.04
CA LEU A 86 5.57 -16.60 -8.03
C LEU A 86 5.53 -17.58 -6.87
N TYR A 87 4.50 -17.46 -6.04
CA TYR A 87 4.26 -18.38 -4.94
C TYR A 87 2.93 -19.09 -5.07
N GLU A 88 2.96 -20.36 -4.68
CA GLU A 88 1.79 -21.15 -4.33
C GLU A 88 1.68 -21.24 -2.82
N TYR A 89 0.46 -21.11 -2.32
CA TYR A 89 0.17 -21.35 -0.92
C TYR A 89 -1.22 -21.90 -0.72
N TYR A 90 -1.46 -22.43 0.48
CA TYR A 90 -2.72 -23.02 0.88
C TYR A 90 -3.17 -22.45 2.21
N THR A 91 -4.44 -22.05 2.29
CA THR A 91 -5.07 -21.70 3.56
C THR A 91 -5.06 -22.90 4.52
N PRO A 92 -5.34 -22.71 5.81
CA PRO A 92 -5.93 -23.76 6.64
C PRO A 92 -7.25 -24.29 6.04
N LYS A 93 -7.82 -25.34 6.65
CA LYS A 93 -9.11 -25.90 6.18
C LYS A 93 -10.17 -24.81 6.26
N ASP A 94 -10.88 -24.58 5.15
CA ASP A 94 -11.96 -23.60 5.08
C ASP A 94 -13.29 -24.22 5.56
N ILE A 95 -14.08 -23.46 6.30
CA ILE A 95 -15.33 -23.94 6.89
C ILE A 95 -16.40 -24.32 5.86
N TYR A 96 -16.40 -23.71 4.68
CA TYR A 96 -17.41 -23.98 3.65
C TYR A 96 -16.92 -24.89 2.53
N ALA A 97 -15.68 -24.68 2.07
CA ALA A 97 -15.11 -25.55 1.05
C ALA A 97 -14.70 -26.91 1.64
N GLU A 98 -14.58 -27.01 2.97
CA GLU A 98 -14.12 -28.18 3.71
C GLU A 98 -12.74 -28.72 3.29
N VAL A 99 -11.99 -27.91 2.55
CA VAL A 99 -10.63 -28.21 2.08
C VAL A 99 -9.75 -26.98 2.24
N ARG A 100 -8.44 -27.16 2.07
CA ARG A 100 -7.49 -26.05 1.99
C ARG A 100 -7.63 -25.37 0.62
N LYS A 101 -7.84 -24.06 0.58
CA LYS A 101 -7.94 -23.32 -0.68
C LYS A 101 -6.55 -22.93 -1.17
N LYS A 102 -6.30 -23.16 -2.47
CA LYS A 102 -5.05 -22.84 -3.15
C LYS A 102 -5.07 -21.40 -3.63
N GLY A 103 -3.99 -20.65 -3.38
CA GLY A 103 -3.75 -19.32 -3.94
C GLY A 103 -2.46 -19.28 -4.76
N LEU A 104 -2.45 -18.43 -5.79
CA LEU A 104 -1.27 -18.11 -6.59
C LEU A 104 -1.06 -16.60 -6.62
N VAL A 105 0.16 -16.15 -6.34
CA VAL A 105 0.46 -14.71 -6.26
C VAL A 105 1.90 -14.42 -6.65
N TYR A 106 2.10 -13.37 -7.44
CA TYR A 106 3.39 -12.72 -7.64
C TYR A 106 3.68 -11.76 -6.49
N LEU A 107 4.82 -11.94 -5.84
CA LEU A 107 5.29 -11.10 -4.74
C LEU A 107 6.61 -10.43 -5.12
N LEU A 108 6.79 -9.20 -4.64
CA LEU A 108 8.09 -8.53 -4.59
C LEU A 108 8.31 -8.00 -3.19
N ASN A 109 8.69 -8.90 -2.28
CA ASN A 109 8.91 -8.55 -0.88
C ASN A 109 10.26 -7.84 -0.71
N PRO A 110 10.39 -6.89 0.23
CA PRO A 110 11.68 -6.30 0.56
C PRO A 110 12.55 -7.32 1.31
N SER A 111 13.87 -7.15 1.21
CA SER A 111 14.80 -7.79 2.17
C SER A 111 14.65 -7.16 3.56
N PRO A 112 15.07 -7.87 4.64
CA PRO A 112 15.11 -7.29 5.99
C PRO A 112 15.87 -5.97 6.06
N HIS A 113 17.00 -5.87 5.35
CA HIS A 113 17.80 -4.66 5.28
C HIS A 113 17.07 -3.52 4.57
N GLN A 114 16.37 -3.77 3.46
CA GLN A 114 15.55 -2.75 2.79
C GLN A 114 14.43 -2.24 3.70
N LEU A 115 13.71 -3.14 4.37
CA LEU A 115 12.65 -2.76 5.31
C LEU A 115 13.20 -1.93 6.48
N ALA A 116 14.34 -2.32 7.05
CA ALA A 116 15.00 -1.57 8.11
C ALA A 116 15.39 -0.16 7.66
N MET A 117 15.98 -0.02 6.47
CA MET A 117 16.32 1.28 5.91
C MET A 117 15.08 2.16 5.68
N TRP A 118 13.98 1.60 5.20
CA TRP A 118 12.72 2.34 5.04
C TRP A 118 12.15 2.80 6.38
N VAL A 119 12.16 1.95 7.41
CA VAL A 119 11.71 2.31 8.76
C VAL A 119 12.58 3.43 9.34
N MET A 120 13.91 3.27 9.28
CA MET A 120 14.86 4.28 9.79
C MET A 120 14.65 5.63 9.12
N THR A 121 14.64 5.65 7.80
CA THR A 121 14.51 6.90 7.06
C THR A 121 13.14 7.54 7.24
N THR A 122 12.09 6.74 7.41
CA THR A 122 10.75 7.24 7.73
C THR A 122 10.70 7.90 9.10
N CYS A 123 11.20 7.23 10.14
CA CYS A 123 11.26 7.81 11.49
C CYS A 123 12.09 9.10 11.51
N TRP A 124 13.24 9.10 10.85
CA TRP A 124 14.08 10.29 10.75
C TRP A 124 13.40 11.44 9.99
N TYR A 125 12.68 11.14 8.91
CA TYR A 125 11.94 12.16 8.15
C TYR A 125 10.83 12.80 8.98
N VAL A 126 10.06 12.00 9.71
CA VAL A 126 8.84 12.48 10.39
C VAL A 126 9.14 13.03 11.78
N LYS A 127 10.10 12.45 12.50
CA LYS A 127 10.38 12.77 13.91
C LYS A 127 11.79 13.28 14.17
N HIS A 128 12.68 13.26 13.18
CA HIS A 128 14.11 13.53 13.36
C HIS A 128 14.73 12.72 14.51
N ASN A 129 14.23 11.48 14.70
CA ASN A 129 14.59 10.61 15.81
C ASN A 129 14.39 9.14 15.42
N LEU A 130 15.21 8.23 15.97
CA LEU A 130 15.16 6.79 15.78
C LEU A 130 14.78 6.01 17.05
N ASP A 131 14.23 6.67 18.06
CA ASP A 131 13.80 6.04 19.32
C ASP A 131 13.00 4.76 19.07
N TYR A 132 13.22 3.77 19.94
CA TYR A 132 12.58 2.46 19.85
C TYR A 132 11.06 2.56 19.67
N LYS A 133 10.39 3.49 20.37
CA LYS A 133 8.93 3.68 20.28
C LYS A 133 8.44 3.98 18.85
N TYR A 134 9.19 4.76 18.07
CA TYR A 134 8.78 5.12 16.71
C TYR A 134 9.07 3.98 15.73
N THR A 135 10.29 3.42 15.80
CA THR A 135 10.67 2.32 14.91
C THR A 135 9.84 1.07 15.18
N GLN A 136 9.51 0.78 16.45
CA GLN A 136 8.65 -0.33 16.83
C GLN A 136 7.21 -0.10 16.41
N LYS A 137 6.67 1.11 16.56
CA LYS A 137 5.30 1.41 16.11
C LYS A 137 5.13 1.17 14.61
N ILE A 138 6.10 1.56 13.78
CA ILE A 138 6.09 1.25 12.33
C ILE A 138 6.12 -0.27 12.10
N LEU A 139 7.06 -0.98 12.72
CA LEU A 139 7.25 -2.42 12.49
C LEU A 139 6.04 -3.24 12.95
N GLU A 140 5.46 -2.93 14.12
CA GLU A 140 4.25 -3.56 14.62
C GLU A 140 3.06 -3.29 13.71
N TRP A 141 2.91 -2.05 13.23
CA TRP A 141 1.88 -1.72 12.27
C TRP A 141 1.98 -2.60 11.01
N ILE A 142 3.17 -2.64 10.41
CA ILE A 142 3.44 -3.43 9.19
C ILE A 142 3.20 -4.94 9.44
N LYS A 143 3.64 -5.45 10.60
CA LYS A 143 3.41 -6.84 11.02
C LYS A 143 1.92 -7.17 11.11
N ASN A 144 1.11 -6.24 11.61
CA ASN A 144 -0.34 -6.44 11.73
C ASN A 144 -1.11 -6.23 10.42
N GLN A 145 -0.45 -5.78 9.34
CA GLN A 145 -1.08 -5.61 8.03
C GLN A 145 -0.78 -6.76 7.07
N SER A 146 0.42 -6.76 6.49
CA SER A 146 0.82 -7.65 5.40
C SER A 146 2.15 -8.34 5.66
N ASN A 147 2.76 -8.11 6.83
CA ASN A 147 4.11 -8.57 7.16
C ASN A 147 5.12 -8.10 6.12
N ALA A 148 4.94 -6.85 5.65
CA ALA A 148 5.70 -6.23 4.57
C ALA A 148 5.62 -6.93 3.19
N GLN A 149 4.68 -7.85 2.99
CA GLN A 149 4.51 -8.51 1.70
C GLN A 149 3.85 -7.57 0.69
N PHE A 150 4.35 -7.58 -0.55
CA PHE A 150 3.84 -6.72 -1.62
C PHE A 150 3.32 -7.57 -2.81
N PRO A 151 2.01 -7.83 -2.86
CA PRO A 151 1.37 -8.54 -3.96
C PRO A 151 1.35 -7.71 -5.25
N ILE A 152 2.03 -8.19 -6.28
CA ILE A 152 2.05 -7.57 -7.60
C ILE A 152 0.83 -7.96 -8.42
N ALA A 153 0.51 -9.25 -8.47
CA ALA A 153 -0.62 -9.78 -9.22
C ALA A 153 -1.01 -11.16 -8.69
N GLY A 154 -2.29 -11.51 -8.78
CA GLY A 154 -2.81 -12.82 -8.36
C GLY A 154 -3.85 -12.71 -7.25
N MET A 155 -4.12 -13.84 -6.61
CA MET A 155 -5.21 -13.97 -5.65
C MET A 155 -4.71 -14.45 -4.29
N ILE A 156 -5.20 -13.79 -3.25
CA ILE A 156 -4.90 -14.05 -1.86
C ILE A 156 -6.19 -14.26 -1.07
N TYR A 157 -6.29 -15.36 -0.35
CA TYR A 157 -7.25 -15.58 0.73
C TYR A 157 -6.85 -14.91 2.04
N LYS A 158 -7.81 -14.25 2.70
CA LYS A 158 -7.72 -13.78 4.09
C LYS A 158 -8.86 -14.37 4.91
N GLU A 159 -8.60 -14.69 6.18
CA GLU A 159 -9.65 -15.12 7.09
C GLU A 159 -10.67 -13.98 7.30
N ASP A 160 -11.95 -14.33 7.31
CA ASP A 160 -13.04 -13.40 7.58
C ASP A 160 -13.03 -12.99 9.06
N ILE A 161 -13.23 -11.69 9.30
CA ILE A 161 -13.16 -11.12 10.65
C ILE A 161 -14.35 -11.52 11.54
N ILE A 162 -15.49 -11.88 10.95
CA ILE A 162 -16.71 -12.26 11.69
C ILE A 162 -16.80 -13.79 11.77
N LYS A 163 -16.49 -14.48 10.68
CA LYS A 163 -16.65 -15.91 10.52
C LYS A 163 -15.29 -16.59 10.47
N LYS A 164 -14.80 -17.00 11.63
CA LYS A 164 -13.56 -17.79 11.75
C LYS A 164 -13.56 -18.98 10.81
N GLU A 165 -12.38 -19.32 10.30
CA GLU A 165 -12.14 -20.40 9.34
C GLU A 165 -12.82 -20.23 7.96
N LEU A 166 -13.54 -19.11 7.70
CA LEU A 166 -13.89 -18.72 6.35
C LEU A 166 -12.76 -17.90 5.76
N TYR A 167 -12.23 -18.34 4.62
CA TYR A 167 -11.17 -17.66 3.89
C TYR A 167 -11.73 -17.02 2.62
N ILE A 168 -11.75 -15.68 2.60
CA ILE A 168 -12.31 -14.85 1.54
C ILE A 168 -11.22 -14.50 0.52
N PRO A 169 -11.48 -14.67 -0.79
CA PRO A 169 -10.53 -14.32 -1.84
C PRO A 169 -10.46 -12.80 -2.08
N TYR A 170 -9.25 -12.30 -2.25
CA TYR A 170 -8.90 -10.95 -2.64
C TYR A 170 -7.94 -11.00 -3.82
N ILE A 171 -8.27 -10.29 -4.90
CA ILE A 171 -7.40 -10.18 -6.08
C ILE A 171 -6.55 -8.94 -5.91
N PHE A 172 -5.27 -9.03 -6.21
CA PHE A 172 -4.33 -7.93 -6.09
C PHE A 172 -3.77 -7.52 -7.45
N LYS A 173 -3.53 -6.21 -7.58
CA LYS A 173 -2.72 -5.62 -8.65
C LYS A 173 -1.92 -4.45 -8.11
N ASN A 174 -0.60 -4.47 -8.28
CA ASN A 174 0.33 -3.41 -7.85
C ASN A 174 0.17 -3.02 -6.38
N GLY A 175 0.03 -3.98 -5.47
CA GLY A 175 -0.05 -3.74 -4.03
C GLY A 175 -1.38 -3.20 -3.52
N VAL A 176 -2.43 -3.18 -4.34
CA VAL A 176 -3.80 -2.87 -3.93
C VAL A 176 -4.76 -3.98 -4.32
N THR A 177 -5.87 -4.12 -3.61
CA THR A 177 -6.94 -5.04 -4.02
C THR A 177 -7.70 -4.47 -5.21
N VAL A 178 -8.10 -5.32 -6.15
CA VAL A 178 -8.86 -4.97 -7.35
C VAL A 178 -10.05 -5.91 -7.52
N LEU A 179 -11.03 -5.48 -8.31
CA LEU A 179 -12.21 -6.29 -8.63
C LEU A 179 -12.27 -6.54 -10.13
N VAL A 180 -12.57 -7.77 -10.50
CA VAL A 180 -12.77 -8.16 -11.90
C VAL A 180 -14.07 -7.56 -12.43
N ALA A 181 -14.03 -7.04 -13.67
CA ALA A 181 -15.18 -6.42 -14.31
C ALA A 181 -16.24 -7.46 -14.71
N ASP A 182 -15.79 -8.60 -15.24
CA ASP A 182 -16.60 -9.74 -15.64
C ASP A 182 -17.15 -10.49 -14.40
N SER A 183 -18.47 -10.60 -14.31
CA SER A 183 -19.14 -11.28 -13.20
C SER A 183 -18.93 -12.78 -13.18
N THR A 184 -18.65 -13.40 -14.34
CA THR A 184 -18.41 -14.85 -14.46
C THR A 184 -17.02 -15.24 -13.98
N LYS A 185 -16.09 -14.29 -13.92
CA LYS A 185 -14.71 -14.45 -13.46
C LYS A 185 -14.51 -13.97 -12.02
N LYS A 186 -15.58 -13.84 -11.23
CA LYS A 186 -15.48 -13.52 -9.81
C LYS A 186 -14.95 -14.73 -9.02
N PRO A 187 -14.04 -14.52 -8.05
CA PRO A 187 -13.50 -15.63 -7.28
C PRO A 187 -14.60 -16.22 -6.35
N PRO A 188 -14.72 -17.56 -6.28
CA PRO A 188 -15.73 -18.17 -5.43
C PRO A 188 -15.39 -17.98 -3.95
N ILE A 189 -16.40 -17.62 -3.15
CA ILE A 189 -16.24 -17.44 -1.70
C ILE A 189 -16.33 -18.79 -0.97
N ARG A 190 -17.31 -19.63 -1.32
CA ARG A 190 -17.63 -20.88 -0.59
C ARG A 190 -16.97 -22.14 -1.14
N SER A 191 -16.19 -22.04 -2.21
CA SER A 191 -15.51 -23.17 -2.84
C SER A 191 -14.09 -22.79 -3.27
N CYS A 192 -13.31 -23.76 -3.74
CA CYS A 192 -11.97 -23.51 -4.27
C CYS A 192 -12.03 -22.83 -5.64
N CYS A 193 -11.05 -21.96 -5.88
CA CYS A 193 -10.75 -21.48 -7.21
C CYS A 193 -10.08 -22.61 -8.02
N ASN A 194 -10.45 -22.75 -9.30
CA ASN A 194 -9.77 -23.69 -10.20
C ASN A 194 -8.47 -23.06 -10.75
N ASP A 195 -7.58 -23.88 -11.30
CA ASP A 195 -6.29 -23.40 -11.79
C ASP A 195 -6.43 -22.40 -12.95
N GLU A 196 -7.43 -22.53 -13.81
CA GLU A 196 -7.70 -21.57 -14.90
C GLU A 196 -7.93 -20.15 -14.34
N LEU A 197 -8.81 -20.00 -13.35
CA LEU A 197 -9.08 -18.72 -12.71
C LEU A 197 -7.86 -18.19 -11.94
N LEU A 198 -7.11 -19.07 -11.26
CA LEU A 198 -5.87 -18.66 -10.58
C LEU A 198 -4.86 -18.07 -11.57
N HIS A 199 -4.66 -18.71 -12.73
CA HIS A 199 -3.79 -18.20 -13.79
C HIS A 199 -4.35 -16.94 -14.46
N TYR A 200 -5.67 -16.84 -14.64
CA TYR A 200 -6.32 -15.61 -15.11
C TYR A 200 -6.00 -14.43 -14.18
N TYR A 201 -6.08 -14.58 -12.85
CA TYR A 201 -5.78 -13.51 -11.91
C TYR A 201 -4.30 -13.06 -11.90
N LEU A 202 -3.37 -13.92 -12.30
CA LEU A 202 -1.96 -13.57 -12.45
C LEU A 202 -1.69 -12.68 -13.67
N ALA A 203 -2.58 -12.71 -14.67
CA ALA A 203 -2.40 -12.07 -15.97
C ALA A 203 -3.40 -10.91 -16.25
N LEU A 204 -4.10 -10.44 -15.21
CA LEU A 204 -5.12 -9.40 -15.34
C LEU A 204 -4.58 -8.10 -15.97
N THR A 205 -5.23 -7.67 -17.04
CA THR A 205 -5.04 -6.35 -17.66
C THR A 205 -6.00 -5.33 -17.05
N ASP A 206 -5.77 -4.04 -17.28
CA ASP A 206 -6.57 -2.97 -16.64
C ASP A 206 -8.00 -2.90 -17.17
N ASP A 207 -8.22 -3.25 -18.44
CA ASP A 207 -9.55 -3.32 -19.07
C ASP A 207 -10.42 -4.46 -18.51
N GLN A 208 -9.82 -5.45 -17.87
CA GLN A 208 -10.51 -6.56 -17.20
C GLN A 208 -10.97 -6.21 -15.78
N LEU A 209 -10.67 -5.00 -15.29
CA LEU A 209 -10.92 -4.57 -13.92
C LEU A 209 -11.99 -3.50 -13.84
N LYS A 210 -12.65 -3.42 -12.68
CA LYS A 210 -13.53 -2.30 -12.35
C LYS A 210 -12.72 -0.98 -12.31
N PRO A 211 -13.36 0.19 -12.56
CA PRO A 211 -12.67 1.48 -12.63
C PRO A 211 -12.17 2.02 -11.28
N TYR A 212 -12.19 1.19 -10.23
CA TYR A 212 -11.77 1.52 -8.87
C TYR A 212 -10.99 0.34 -8.26
N THR A 213 -10.23 0.63 -7.20
CA THR A 213 -9.52 -0.38 -6.41
C THR A 213 -10.06 -0.40 -4.98
N GLY A 214 -9.52 -1.28 -4.13
CA GLY A 214 -9.68 -1.16 -2.69
C GLY A 214 -8.98 0.07 -2.10
N SER A 215 -9.17 0.27 -0.80
CA SER A 215 -8.75 1.48 -0.08
C SER A 215 -7.25 1.58 0.15
N TYR A 216 -6.62 0.46 0.54
CA TYR A 216 -5.32 0.47 1.19
C TYR A 216 -4.19 0.03 0.24
N ALA A 217 -3.06 0.72 0.35
CA ALA A 217 -1.81 0.33 -0.30
C ALA A 217 -0.94 -0.55 0.62
N CYS A 218 -0.52 -1.71 0.13
CA CYS A 218 0.62 -2.40 0.73
C CYS A 218 1.87 -1.50 0.66
N ILE A 219 2.78 -1.52 1.63
CA ILE A 219 2.97 -2.48 2.73
C ILE A 219 2.36 -2.04 4.09
N CYS A 220 1.99 -0.76 4.21
CA CYS A 220 1.63 -0.11 5.47
C CYS A 220 0.17 0.39 5.50
N ASN A 221 -0.69 -0.13 4.62
CA ASN A 221 -2.07 0.29 4.46
C ASN A 221 -2.25 1.81 4.27
N THR A 222 -1.29 2.46 3.59
CA THR A 222 -1.39 3.89 3.29
C THR A 222 -2.68 4.16 2.52
N THR A 223 -3.42 5.17 2.95
CA THR A 223 -4.67 5.58 2.29
C THR A 223 -4.40 6.66 1.24
N ARG A 224 -5.39 6.91 0.39
CA ARG A 224 -5.36 8.01 -0.59
C ARG A 224 -5.27 9.37 0.10
N GLU A 225 -5.92 9.50 1.23
CA GLU A 225 -5.92 10.71 2.06
C GLU A 225 -4.53 11.01 2.59
N GLN A 226 -3.88 10.02 3.23
CA GLN A 226 -2.50 10.13 3.71
C GLN A 226 -1.53 10.46 2.57
N TYR A 227 -1.70 9.81 1.41
CA TYR A 227 -0.91 10.10 0.22
C TYR A 227 -1.06 11.55 -0.25
N ARG A 228 -2.30 12.05 -0.32
CA ARG A 228 -2.60 13.42 -0.76
C ARG A 228 -2.12 14.46 0.25
N GLU A 229 -2.30 14.21 1.54
CA GLU A 229 -1.80 15.07 2.62
C GLU A 229 -0.27 15.17 2.61
N PHE A 230 0.42 14.10 2.21
CA PHE A 230 1.86 14.10 1.96
C PHE A 230 2.25 14.83 0.66
N GLY A 231 1.30 15.38 -0.09
CA GLY A 231 1.54 16.07 -1.34
C GLY A 231 1.55 15.12 -2.54
N GLY A 232 0.77 14.05 -2.54
CA GLY A 232 0.48 13.27 -3.74
C GLY A 232 -0.17 14.10 -4.84
N MET A 233 0.25 13.92 -6.11
CA MET A 233 -0.27 14.70 -7.25
C MET A 233 -1.39 14.04 -8.03
N PRO A 234 -1.27 12.77 -8.46
CA PRO A 234 -2.31 12.15 -9.26
C PRO A 234 -3.61 12.12 -8.46
N GLU A 235 -4.69 12.43 -9.16
CA GLU A 235 -6.02 12.46 -8.59
C GLU A 235 -6.52 11.03 -8.36
N VAL A 236 -6.21 10.50 -7.17
CA VAL A 236 -6.44 9.09 -6.78
C VAL A 236 -7.82 8.83 -6.17
N GLY A 237 -8.61 9.88 -5.95
CA GLY A 237 -9.92 9.80 -5.31
C GLY A 237 -9.84 9.71 -3.79
N TYR A 238 -10.90 9.18 -3.18
CA TYR A 238 -11.05 8.99 -1.72
C TYR A 238 -11.29 7.53 -1.37
N SER A 239 -11.02 7.14 -0.13
CA SER A 239 -11.12 5.78 0.37
C SER A 239 -12.52 5.42 0.91
N ASP A 240 -13.43 6.40 0.98
CA ASP A 240 -14.77 6.33 1.57
C ASP A 240 -15.77 5.47 0.80
N GLY A 241 -15.61 5.28 -0.53
CA GLY A 241 -16.50 4.39 -1.28
C GLY A 241 -16.03 4.06 -2.70
N PRO A 242 -16.61 3.04 -3.35
CA PRO A 242 -16.32 2.71 -4.75
C PRO A 242 -16.55 3.88 -5.71
N GLU A 243 -17.52 4.74 -5.41
CA GLU A 243 -17.93 5.88 -6.24
C GLU A 243 -16.84 6.95 -6.38
N THR A 244 -15.99 7.08 -5.35
CA THR A 244 -14.95 8.10 -5.26
C THR A 244 -13.55 7.53 -5.49
N ARG A 245 -13.36 6.22 -5.27
CA ARG A 245 -12.09 5.52 -5.51
C ARG A 245 -11.78 5.48 -7.00
N LYS A 246 -10.53 5.77 -7.35
CA LYS A 246 -10.06 5.69 -8.74
C LYS A 246 -9.03 4.59 -8.92
N PHE A 247 -9.10 3.91 -10.07
CA PHE A 247 -8.16 2.85 -10.44
C PHE A 247 -6.70 3.30 -10.49
N VAL A 248 -6.45 4.57 -10.83
CA VAL A 248 -5.10 5.17 -10.90
C VAL A 248 -4.29 4.97 -9.62
N TRP A 249 -4.95 4.75 -8.47
CA TRP A 249 -4.29 4.37 -7.23
C TRP A 249 -3.40 3.13 -7.37
N SER A 250 -3.82 2.10 -8.13
CA SER A 250 -2.99 0.93 -8.40
C SER A 250 -1.66 1.29 -9.07
N HIS A 251 -1.69 2.18 -10.08
CA HIS A 251 -0.47 2.62 -10.76
C HIS A 251 0.41 3.46 -9.85
N VAL A 252 -0.17 4.37 -9.07
CA VAL A 252 0.57 5.19 -8.12
C VAL A 252 1.30 4.32 -7.10
N VAL A 253 0.59 3.37 -6.48
CA VAL A 253 1.18 2.46 -5.49
C VAL A 253 2.28 1.60 -6.11
N GLY A 254 2.03 1.00 -7.28
CA GLY A 254 3.05 0.23 -7.99
C GLY A 254 4.30 1.04 -8.33
N ASN A 255 4.14 2.26 -8.82
CA ASN A 255 5.27 3.13 -9.18
C ASN A 255 6.05 3.61 -7.96
N LEU A 256 5.37 3.99 -6.88
CA LEU A 256 6.00 4.37 -5.61
C LEU A 256 6.76 3.19 -5.01
N TYR A 257 6.20 1.98 -5.06
CA TYR A 257 6.89 0.79 -4.58
C TYR A 257 8.12 0.44 -5.44
N LYS A 258 8.00 0.51 -6.77
CA LYS A 258 9.13 0.34 -7.70
C LYS A 258 10.27 1.31 -7.41
N LYS A 259 9.95 2.56 -7.09
CA LYS A 259 10.92 3.58 -6.66
C LYS A 259 11.54 3.23 -5.31
N ALA A 260 10.71 2.85 -4.33
CA ALA A 260 11.16 2.48 -3.00
C ALA A 260 12.10 1.26 -3.02
N TYR A 261 11.81 0.26 -3.85
CA TYR A 261 12.61 -0.96 -3.98
C TYR A 261 14.06 -0.69 -4.38
N LYS A 262 14.30 0.36 -5.18
CA LYS A 262 15.63 0.82 -5.62
C LYS A 262 16.19 1.96 -4.76
N SER A 263 15.56 2.26 -3.63
CA SER A 263 15.84 3.43 -2.80
C SER A 263 15.96 3.06 -1.31
N LYS A 264 16.51 4.00 -0.53
CA LYS A 264 16.53 3.94 0.93
C LYS A 264 15.22 4.42 1.56
N TYR A 265 14.30 4.93 0.76
CA TYR A 265 13.08 5.60 1.21
C TYR A 265 11.83 4.92 0.66
N ASN A 266 10.75 4.95 1.43
CA ASN A 266 9.44 4.47 1.00
C ASN A 266 8.39 5.57 1.23
N GLU A 267 7.96 6.23 0.16
CA GLU A 267 7.05 7.38 0.24
C GLU A 267 5.67 7.01 0.78
N LEU A 268 5.18 5.79 0.52
CA LEU A 268 3.91 5.31 1.10
C LEU A 268 4.03 5.18 2.62
N MET A 269 5.17 4.67 3.11
CA MET A 269 5.44 4.56 4.54
C MET A 269 5.59 5.92 5.21
N ILE A 270 6.25 6.87 4.53
CA ILE A 270 6.37 8.25 5.03
C ILE A 270 5.01 8.93 5.10
N ALA A 271 4.20 8.81 4.05
CA ALA A 271 2.85 9.38 4.01
C ALA A 271 1.97 8.86 5.16
N TRP A 272 2.01 7.55 5.42
CA TRP A 272 1.35 6.94 6.58
C TRP A 272 1.90 7.49 7.90
N ALA A 273 3.22 7.49 8.07
CA ALA A 273 3.86 7.86 9.32
C ALA A 273 3.66 9.34 9.71
N ARG A 274 3.45 10.24 8.75
CA ARG A 274 3.16 11.66 9.05
C ARG A 274 1.87 11.87 9.82
N VAL A 275 0.89 11.02 9.59
CA VAL A 275 -0.41 11.08 10.27
C VAL A 275 -0.39 10.24 11.54
N GLU A 276 0.34 9.13 11.53
CA GLU A 276 0.21 8.10 12.56
C GLU A 276 1.32 8.11 13.62
N LEU A 277 2.49 8.71 13.37
CA LEU A 277 3.55 8.85 14.39
C LEU A 277 3.47 10.19 15.09
#